data_AF-A0A5C7L5E7-F1
#
_entry.id   AF-A0A5C7L5E7-F1
#
_cell.length_a   1.000
_cell.length_b   1.000
_cell.length_c   1.000
_cell.angle_alpha   90.00
_cell.angle_beta   90.00
_cell.angle_gamma   90.00
#
_symmetry.space_group_name_H-M   'P 1'
#
loop_
_entity.id
_entity.type
_entity.pdbx_description
1 polymer ?
#
loop_
_entity_poly.entity_id
_entity_poly.type
_entity_poly.pdbx_seq_one_letter_code
_entity_poly.pdbx_strand_id
1 'polypeptide(L)'
;MSNERTTVVDFVAKGETPEEWKMVLVEEGPWKGAIQTQLRRVQERLYGCLDAALDGQLAEKFPESNGKRVVIQLDCYNLPRDKVAEFFNNFSSGVLEMPDYQQALKESSFVKGISFELNFEAVH
;
A
#
# COMPACT_ATOMS: atom_id res chain seq x y z
N MET A 1 20.97 -9.39 8.11
CA MET A 1 20.56 -10.24 6.98
C MET A 1 19.22 -9.72 6.52
N SER A 2 19.22 -8.96 5.42
CA SER A 2 18.00 -8.42 4.83
C SER A 2 17.19 -9.60 4.33
N ASN A 3 16.06 -9.89 4.98
CA ASN A 3 15.14 -10.89 4.47
C ASN A 3 14.50 -10.24 3.24
N GLU A 4 14.92 -10.64 2.03
CA GLU A 4 14.40 -10.11 0.76
C GLU A 4 12.91 -10.48 0.65
N ARG A 5 12.05 -9.66 1.26
CA ARG A 5 10.61 -9.76 1.10
C ARG A 5 10.28 -9.25 -0.29
N THR A 6 10.02 -10.17 -1.21
CA THR A 6 9.52 -9.82 -2.54
C THR A 6 8.06 -9.36 -2.40
N THR A 7 7.84 -8.06 -2.54
CA THR A 7 6.48 -7.49 -2.61
C THR A 7 6.02 -7.47 -4.06
N VAL A 8 4.82 -7.99 -4.31
CA VAL A 8 4.14 -7.86 -5.60
C VAL A 8 3.08 -6.76 -5.50
N VAL A 9 3.34 -5.68 -6.23
CA VAL A 9 2.37 -4.61 -6.54
C VAL A 9 1.73 -4.96 -7.88
N ASP A 10 0.41 -4.89 -7.99
CA ASP A 10 -0.26 -5.32 -9.23
C ASP A 10 0.02 -4.35 -10.38
N PHE A 11 0.04 -3.04 -10.09
CA PHE A 11 0.59 -2.05 -11.01
C PHE A 11 0.98 -0.74 -10.31
N VAL A 12 1.82 0.03 -11.00
CA VAL A 12 2.25 1.37 -10.58
C VAL A 12 1.67 2.38 -11.57
N ALA A 13 1.11 3.46 -11.05
CA ALA A 13 0.52 4.53 -11.86
C ALA A 13 1.00 5.90 -11.41
N LYS A 14 0.85 6.91 -12.27
CA LYS A 14 0.95 8.32 -11.85
C LYS A 14 -0.33 8.69 -11.10
N GLY A 15 -0.20 9.51 -10.05
CA GLY A 15 -1.33 10.00 -9.27
C GLY A 15 -2.10 11.12 -9.97
N GLU A 16 -2.98 11.79 -9.24
CA GLU A 16 -3.78 12.90 -9.79
C GLU A 16 -2.92 14.12 -10.11
N THR A 17 -1.78 14.24 -9.44
CA THR A 17 -0.81 15.32 -9.64
C THR A 17 0.52 14.78 -10.16
N PRO A 18 1.33 15.60 -10.86
CA PRO A 18 2.68 15.23 -11.25
C PRO A 18 3.63 14.91 -10.07
N GLU A 19 3.24 15.28 -8.84
CA GLU A 19 4.01 15.03 -7.63
C GLU A 19 3.62 13.73 -6.91
N GLU A 20 2.74 12.94 -7.51
CA GLU A 20 2.15 11.76 -6.90
C GLU A 20 2.32 10.52 -7.76
N TRP A 21 2.62 9.40 -7.11
CA TRP A 21 2.67 8.07 -7.70
C TRP A 21 1.82 7.12 -6.88
N LYS A 22 1.16 6.16 -7.53
CA LYS A 22 0.32 5.16 -6.89
C LYS A 22 0.92 3.78 -7.03
N MET A 23 0.99 3.05 -5.91
CA MET A 23 1.22 1.61 -5.86
C MET A 23 -0.13 0.95 -5.62
N VAL A 24 -0.67 0.28 -6.65
CA VAL A 24 -2.02 -0.26 -6.61
C VAL A 24 -1.99 -1.75 -6.33
N LEU A 25 -2.74 -2.14 -5.30
CA LEU A 25 -3.05 -3.52 -4.95
C LEU A 25 -4.50 -3.80 -5.33
N VAL A 26 -4.72 -4.93 -5.98
CA VAL A 26 -6.03 -5.42 -6.37
C VAL A 26 -6.33 -6.67 -5.55
N GLU A 27 -7.53 -6.69 -4.98
CA GLU A 27 -8.08 -7.82 -4.25
C GLU A 27 -9.45 -8.20 -4.81
N GLU A 28 -9.56 -9.43 -5.29
CA GLU A 28 -10.77 -9.95 -5.92
C GLU A 28 -11.36 -11.11 -5.11
N GLY A 29 -12.68 -11.07 -4.94
CA GLY A 29 -13.46 -12.10 -4.29
C GLY A 29 -14.27 -13.00 -5.22
N PRO A 30 -14.97 -14.00 -4.67
CA PRO A 30 -15.09 -14.23 -3.23
C PRO A 30 -13.80 -14.86 -2.67
N TRP A 31 -13.33 -14.30 -1.56
CA TRP A 31 -12.21 -14.89 -0.85
C TRP A 31 -12.54 -16.29 -0.33
N LYS A 32 -11.60 -17.21 -0.46
CA LYS A 32 -11.71 -18.58 0.09
C LYS A 32 -11.07 -18.65 1.47
N GLY A 33 -11.70 -19.39 2.38
CA GLY A 33 -11.19 -19.62 3.73
C GLY A 33 -11.55 -18.51 4.71
N ALA A 34 -10.85 -18.46 5.84
CA ALA A 34 -11.16 -17.55 6.93
C ALA A 34 -10.82 -16.10 6.57
N ILE A 35 -11.74 -15.18 6.87
CA ILE A 35 -11.58 -13.74 6.64
C ILE A 35 -10.28 -13.19 7.25
N GLN A 36 -9.93 -13.64 8.47
CA GLN A 36 -8.71 -13.20 9.16
C GLN A 36 -7.43 -13.57 8.41
N THR A 37 -7.40 -14.75 7.78
CA THR A 37 -6.25 -15.19 6.97
C THR A 37 -6.07 -14.28 5.76
N GLN A 38 -7.17 -13.86 5.14
CA GLN A 38 -7.13 -13.00 3.97
C GLN A 38 -6.75 -11.57 4.33
N LEU A 39 -7.32 -11.02 5.42
CA LEU A 39 -6.93 -9.71 5.93
C LEU A 39 -5.44 -9.68 6.31
N ARG A 40 -4.90 -10.76 6.90
CA ARG A 40 -3.47 -10.87 7.16
C ARG A 40 -2.63 -10.86 5.88
N ARG A 41 -3.06 -11.57 4.82
CA ARG A 41 -2.39 -11.51 3.52
C ARG A 41 -2.39 -10.10 2.96
N VAL A 42 -3.52 -9.39 3.01
CA VAL A 42 -3.60 -8.00 2.57
C VAL A 42 -2.67 -7.10 3.40
N GLN A 43 -2.63 -7.30 4.72
CA GLN A 43 -1.72 -6.59 5.62
C GLN A 43 -0.25 -6.76 5.20
N GLU A 44 0.17 -7.99 4.91
CA GLU A 44 1.52 -8.30 4.47
C GLU A 44 1.86 -7.61 3.13
N ARG A 45 0.90 -7.51 2.20
CA ARG A 45 1.06 -6.76 0.94
C ARG A 45 1.18 -5.25 1.16
N LEU A 46 0.36 -4.69 2.06
CA LEU A 46 0.41 -3.26 2.40
C LEU A 46 1.74 -2.88 3.05
N TYR A 47 2.23 -3.68 4.01
CA TYR A 47 3.57 -3.52 4.58
C TYR A 47 4.65 -3.64 3.51
N GLY A 48 4.52 -4.61 2.61
CA GLY A 48 5.44 -4.76 1.51
C GLY A 48 5.53 -3.52 0.61
N CYS A 49 4.42 -2.80 0.42
CA CYS A 49 4.41 -1.55 -0.35
C CYS A 49 5.09 -0.40 0.41
N LEU A 50 4.85 -0.31 1.73
CA LEU A 50 5.53 0.66 2.59
C LEU A 50 7.05 0.47 2.53
N ASP A 51 7.51 -0.75 2.77
CA ASP A 51 8.94 -1.09 2.76
C ASP A 51 9.55 -0.76 1.39
N ALA A 52 8.91 -1.19 0.29
CA ALA A 52 9.40 -0.92 -1.07
C ALA A 52 9.44 0.58 -1.43
N ALA A 53 8.51 1.39 -0.92
CA ALA A 53 8.53 2.84 -1.12
C ALA A 53 9.65 3.51 -0.31
N LEU A 54 9.79 3.12 0.97
CA LEU A 54 10.76 3.72 1.89
C LEU A 54 12.20 3.32 1.58
N ASP A 55 12.42 2.09 1.12
CA ASP A 55 13.73 1.56 0.74
C ASP A 55 14.16 1.99 -0.68
N GLY A 56 13.31 2.72 -1.41
CA GLY A 56 13.62 3.24 -2.73
C GLY A 56 13.41 2.26 -3.88
N GLN A 57 12.91 1.04 -3.63
CA GLN A 57 12.66 0.03 -4.68
C GLN A 57 11.67 0.52 -5.75
N LEU A 58 10.70 1.37 -5.37
CA LEU A 58 9.84 2.03 -6.34
C LEU A 58 10.65 2.97 -7.26
N ALA A 59 11.50 3.83 -6.67
CA ALA A 59 12.31 4.79 -7.40
C ALA A 59 13.39 4.12 -8.28
N GLU A 60 13.91 2.96 -7.87
CA GLU A 60 14.81 2.16 -8.71
C GLU A 60 14.15 1.71 -10.02
N LYS A 61 12.88 1.27 -9.95
CA LYS A 61 12.11 0.83 -11.12
C LYS A 61 11.50 1.99 -11.90
N PHE A 62 11.12 3.05 -11.21
CA PHE A 62 10.48 4.24 -11.76
C PHE A 62 11.21 5.51 -11.26
N PRO A 63 12.35 5.89 -11.87
CA PRO A 63 13.17 7.01 -11.38
C PRO A 63 12.43 8.34 -11.23
N GLU A 64 11.37 8.56 -12.02
CA GLU A 64 10.49 9.73 -11.94
C GLU A 64 9.70 9.83 -10.62
N SER A 65 9.56 8.74 -9.87
CA SER A 65 8.90 8.72 -8.56
C SER A 65 9.81 9.17 -7.43
N ASN A 66 11.12 9.33 -7.68
CA ASN A 66 12.07 9.68 -6.63
C ASN A 66 11.76 11.07 -6.04
N GLY A 67 11.65 11.12 -4.71
CA GLY A 67 11.29 12.33 -3.97
C GLY A 67 9.85 12.80 -4.24
N LYS A 68 8.95 11.92 -4.69
CA LYS A 68 7.52 12.22 -4.87
C LYS A 68 6.69 11.68 -3.71
N ARG A 69 5.41 12.05 -3.64
CA ARG A 69 4.46 11.41 -2.72
C ARG A 69 4.01 10.08 -3.29
N VAL A 70 3.83 9.09 -2.44
CA VAL A 70 3.34 7.76 -2.82
C VAL A 70 1.98 7.51 -2.18
N VAL A 71 1.03 7.06 -2.98
CA VAL A 71 -0.28 6.57 -2.54
C VAL A 71 -0.27 5.05 -2.63
N ILE A 72 -0.53 4.36 -1.51
CA ILE A 72 -0.77 2.93 -1.51
C ILE A 72 -2.28 2.73 -1.62
N GLN A 73 -2.72 2.27 -2.78
CA GLN A 73 -4.13 2.10 -3.12
C GLN A 73 -4.53 0.63 -3.05
N LEU A 74 -5.66 0.34 -2.40
CA LEU A 74 -6.27 -0.99 -2.40
C LEU A 74 -7.60 -0.94 -3.15
N ASP A 75 -7.68 -1.62 -4.29
CA ASP A 75 -8.89 -1.78 -5.09
C ASP A 75 -9.53 -3.14 -4.78
N CYS A 76 -10.79 -3.11 -4.36
CA CYS A 76 -11.52 -4.27 -3.87
C CYS A 76 -12.72 -4.59 -4.76
N TYR A 77 -12.77 -5.82 -5.27
CA TYR A 77 -13.84 -6.33 -6.13
C TYR A 77 -14.49 -7.56 -5.48
N ASN A 78 -15.83 -7.57 -5.33
CA ASN A 78 -16.58 -8.67 -4.75
C ASN A 78 -16.09 -9.12 -3.34
N LEU A 79 -15.73 -8.16 -2.48
CA LEU A 79 -15.22 -8.39 -1.13
C LEU A 79 -16.21 -7.98 -0.03
N PRO A 80 -16.09 -8.53 1.20
CA PRO A 80 -16.88 -8.09 2.33
C PRO A 80 -16.49 -6.66 2.75
N ARG A 81 -17.17 -5.67 2.17
CA ARG A 81 -16.87 -4.24 2.27
C ARG A 81 -16.59 -3.77 3.69
N ASP A 82 -17.49 -4.05 4.63
CA ASP A 82 -17.36 -3.56 6.00
C ASP A 82 -16.12 -4.10 6.70
N LYS A 83 -15.79 -5.38 6.47
CA LYS A 83 -14.62 -6.03 7.10
C LYS A 83 -13.31 -5.53 6.52
N VAL A 84 -13.27 -5.31 5.20
CA VAL A 84 -12.07 -4.76 4.55
C VAL A 84 -11.89 -3.29 4.90
N ALA A 85 -12.96 -2.49 4.91
CA ALA A 85 -12.88 -1.08 5.25
C ALA A 85 -12.47 -0.86 6.72
N GLU A 86 -13.04 -1.62 7.66
CA GLU A 86 -12.65 -1.58 9.08
C GLU A 86 -11.16 -1.90 9.24
N PHE A 87 -10.71 -3.01 8.65
CA PHE A 87 -9.30 -3.40 8.66
C PHE A 87 -8.38 -2.33 8.05
N PHE A 88 -8.71 -1.84 6.85
CA PHE A 88 -7.89 -0.88 6.13
C PHE A 88 -7.78 0.44 6.86
N ASN A 89 -8.89 0.95 7.40
CA ASN A 89 -8.89 2.17 8.20
C ASN A 89 -7.95 2.03 9.39
N ASN A 90 -8.08 0.95 10.18
CA ASN A 90 -7.21 0.69 11.33
C ASN A 90 -5.73 0.61 10.93
N PHE A 91 -5.41 -0.05 9.82
CA PHE A 91 -4.05 -0.14 9.31
C PHE A 91 -3.53 1.25 8.91
N SER A 92 -4.25 1.96 8.04
CA SER A 92 -3.84 3.24 7.46
C SER A 92 -3.66 4.35 8.50
N SER A 93 -4.49 4.36 9.56
CA SER A 93 -4.38 5.34 10.64
C SER A 93 -3.27 5.02 11.64
N GLY A 94 -2.88 3.75 11.77
CA GLY A 94 -1.94 3.30 12.79
C GLY A 94 -0.51 3.11 12.28
N VAL A 95 -0.33 2.67 11.04
CA VAL A 95 0.97 2.17 10.57
C VAL A 95 2.06 3.24 10.53
N LEU A 96 1.72 4.47 10.15
CA LEU A 96 2.67 5.59 10.09
C LEU A 96 2.95 6.22 11.47
N GLU A 97 2.17 5.85 12.49
CA GLU A 97 2.42 6.24 13.89
C GLU A 97 3.36 5.24 14.59
N MET A 98 3.65 4.10 13.97
CA MET A 98 4.65 3.17 14.49
C MET A 98 6.04 3.80 14.41
N PRO A 99 6.85 3.80 15.49
CA PRO A 99 8.13 4.50 15.54
C PRO A 99 9.07 4.18 14.37
N ASP A 100 9.14 2.91 13.97
CA ASP A 100 10.01 2.46 12.89
C ASP A 100 9.62 3.10 11.54
N TYR A 101 8.33 3.07 11.18
CA TYR A 101 7.83 3.70 9.94
C TYR A 101 7.85 5.22 10.01
N GLN A 102 7.57 5.79 11.18
CA GLN A 102 7.63 7.23 11.37
C GLN A 102 9.06 7.76 11.19
N GLN A 103 10.06 7.05 11.72
CA GLN A 103 11.47 7.40 11.56
C GLN A 103 11.93 7.20 10.12
N ALA A 104 11.63 6.03 9.53
CA ALA A 104 11.97 5.73 8.14
C ALA A 104 11.39 6.77 7.17
N LEU A 105 10.14 7.21 7.37
CA LEU A 105 9.53 8.23 6.53
C LEU A 105 10.19 9.61 6.69
N LYS A 106 10.63 9.98 7.90
CA LYS A 106 11.35 11.23 8.15
C LYS A 106 12.75 11.25 7.52
N GLU A 107 13.42 10.10 7.51
CA GLU A 107 14.78 9.95 6.99
C GLU A 107 14.82 9.60 5.49
N SER A 108 13.69 9.18 4.91
CA SER A 108 13.64 8.74 3.52
C SER A 108 14.01 9.88 2.57
N SER A 109 14.95 9.58 1.67
CA SER A 109 15.26 10.45 0.52
C SER A 109 14.46 10.07 -0.72
N PHE A 110 13.73 8.95 -0.68
CA PHE A 110 13.03 8.37 -1.82
C PHE A 110 11.58 8.83 -1.94
N VAL A 111 10.93 9.15 -0.82
CA VAL A 111 9.53 9.60 -0.79
C VAL A 111 9.36 10.84 0.07
N LYS A 112 8.50 11.77 -0.36
CA LYS A 112 8.12 12.97 0.43
C LYS A 112 7.04 12.70 1.47
N GLY A 113 6.34 11.59 1.34
CA GLY A 113 5.16 11.27 2.14
C GLY A 113 4.46 10.05 1.55
N ILE A 114 3.74 9.33 2.42
CA ILE A 114 2.92 8.19 2.05
C ILE A 114 1.48 8.44 2.51
N SER A 115 0.51 8.13 1.66
CA SER A 115 -0.92 8.11 1.99
C SER A 115 -1.59 6.84 1.48
N PHE A 116 -2.83 6.61 1.92
CA PHE A 116 -3.58 5.39 1.65
C PHE A 116 -4.92 5.70 1.00
N GLU A 117 -5.33 4.89 0.04
CA GLU A 117 -6.63 4.97 -0.62
C GLU A 117 -7.27 3.58 -0.68
N LEU A 118 -8.59 3.52 -0.43
CA LEU A 118 -9.37 2.30 -0.52
C LEU A 118 -10.54 2.52 -1.49
N ASN A 119 -10.59 1.71 -2.53
CA ASN A 119 -11.67 1.72 -3.50
C ASN A 119 -12.42 0.39 -3.46
N PHE A 120 -13.74 0.47 -3.62
CA PHE A 120 -14.58 -0.68 -3.91
C PHE A 120 -15.18 -0.51 -5.29
N GLU A 121 -15.43 -1.62 -5.98
CA GLU A 121 -16.25 -1.59 -7.19
C GLU A 121 -17.56 -0.83 -6.95
N ALA A 122 -17.96 0.00 -7.92
CA ALA A 122 -19.25 0.65 -7.87
C ALA A 122 -20.33 -0.41 -8.03
N VAL A 123 -21.22 -0.53 -7.04
CA VAL A 123 -22.44 -1.32 -7.19
C VAL A 123 -23.31 -0.58 -8.21
N HIS A 124 -23.35 -1.08 -9.44
CA HIS A 124 -24.29 -0.63 -10.47
C HIS A 124 -25.66 -1.28 -10.29
#